data_AF-A0A7Y6EWV1-F1
#
_entry.id   AF-A0A7Y6EWV1-F1
#
_cell.length_a   1.000
_cell.length_b   1.000
_cell.length_c   1.000
_cell.angle_alpha   90.00
_cell.angle_beta   90.00
_cell.angle_gamma   90.00
#
_symmetry.space_group_name_H-M   'P 1'
#
loop_
_entity.id
_entity.type
_entity.pdbx_description
1 polymer ?
#
loop_
_entity_poly.entity_id
_entity_poly.type
_entity_poly.pdbx_seq_one_letter_code
_entity_poly.pdbx_strand_id
1 'polypeptide(L)'
;MYKLFFDYWKTIEFSTWNESDIREEFIAPLLKILGYGSGTINNIIREKSLKLNSPYHRVGRKRVQIDYIPTIRLKSFWIIEAKPGNKKEMDMGDLLQAHLYAIHPEIQARFIVLINGWEIRIFDSFKVSNWDDYIISCSQQSSFDDFMKFVEILNSKDMLRFLRQQIMQQIENSFEVELDKAELQLFYSSLQRKEYDLQKQIQNNAKEYRNAAWKRRTEKYQQELQKLPLDLLLVRMDIPVDRSFETSIEYARRIIESDNNERINLIDKLAMNWRSGKHAIFKVHSLDVLIRLLSEGIDIKPSSYQHGIIESINELALLNINYGLPDPRRNALCHLDNISTRLGYKIAHKLGMEYLTEIVANEKLSLSIEDQLTKEPTVAKKMLSLVNRSCENLWRLFSRNDTQTIWNGIWSLQYFEGIIDQLPLKNYPDGDQDLLFFESYGKGIDMLIMGTWDILNSNLNLIETTEGISSEVLEFSRLSRDNSMIKIPNPISPPPDWQFNSESITL
;
A
#
# COMPACT_ATOMS: atom_id res chain seq x y z
N MET A 1 -0.91 -16.52 26.13
CA MET A 1 0.47 -16.67 25.63
C MET A 1 1.50 -16.50 26.75
N TYR A 2 1.57 -15.36 27.46
CA TYR A 2 2.54 -15.15 28.55
C TYR A 2 2.49 -16.21 29.67
N LYS A 3 1.28 -16.56 30.11
CA LYS A 3 1.09 -17.60 31.14
C LYS A 3 1.66 -18.96 30.74
N LEU A 4 1.42 -19.38 29.49
CA LEU A 4 1.96 -20.63 28.95
C LEU A 4 3.49 -20.62 28.90
N PHE A 5 4.09 -19.51 28.45
CA PHE A 5 5.56 -19.38 28.45
C PHE A 5 6.13 -19.43 29.87
N PHE A 6 5.50 -18.74 30.82
CA PHE A 6 5.96 -18.71 32.21
C PHE A 6 5.86 -20.09 32.87
N ASP A 7 4.75 -20.79 32.66
CA ASP A 7 4.57 -22.15 33.19
C ASP A 7 5.58 -23.12 32.55
N TYR A 8 5.86 -23.00 31.25
CA TYR A 8 6.93 -23.74 30.58
C TYR A 8 8.30 -23.43 31.19
N TRP A 9 8.65 -22.13 31.34
CA TRP A 9 9.91 -21.68 31.90
C TRP A 9 10.21 -22.30 33.27
N LYS A 10 9.20 -22.44 34.15
CA LYS A 10 9.36 -23.07 35.47
C LYS A 10 9.75 -24.54 35.44
N THR A 11 9.55 -25.23 34.31
CA THR A 11 9.81 -26.67 34.17
C THR A 11 11.16 -26.98 33.51
N ILE A 12 11.85 -25.96 32.98
CA ILE A 12 13.10 -26.15 32.25
C ILE A 12 14.27 -26.28 33.22
N GLU A 13 15.15 -27.24 32.97
CA GLU A 13 16.41 -27.42 33.69
C GLU A 13 17.57 -26.91 32.81
N PHE A 14 18.24 -25.83 33.23
CA PHE A 14 19.26 -25.14 32.42
C PHE A 14 20.70 -25.54 32.74
N SER A 15 20.93 -26.50 33.66
CA SER A 15 22.29 -26.83 34.14
C SER A 15 23.24 -27.35 33.05
N THR A 16 22.71 -27.91 31.96
CA THR A 16 23.50 -28.38 30.82
C THR A 16 23.57 -27.39 29.65
N TRP A 17 22.86 -26.26 29.74
CA TRP A 17 22.71 -25.33 28.63
C TRP A 17 23.90 -24.39 28.53
N ASN A 18 24.48 -24.31 27.33
CA ASN A 18 25.48 -23.30 27.00
C ASN A 18 24.80 -21.98 26.59
N GLU A 19 25.59 -20.95 26.30
CA GLU A 19 25.08 -19.62 25.92
C GLU A 19 24.24 -19.66 24.64
N SER A 20 24.61 -20.48 23.65
CA SER A 20 23.84 -20.61 22.41
C SER A 20 22.47 -21.26 22.65
N ASP A 21 22.40 -22.25 23.53
CA ASP A 21 21.14 -22.90 23.91
C ASP A 21 20.21 -21.87 24.58
N ILE A 22 20.74 -21.07 25.52
CA ILE A 22 19.98 -19.99 26.17
C ILE A 22 19.45 -18.97 25.15
N ARG A 23 20.25 -18.61 24.16
CA ARG A 23 19.87 -17.65 23.11
C ARG A 23 18.71 -18.16 22.26
N GLU A 24 18.84 -19.34 21.67
CA GLU A 24 17.84 -19.82 20.69
C GLU A 24 16.65 -20.53 21.32
N GLU A 25 16.83 -21.27 22.42
CA GLU A 25 15.76 -22.07 23.02
C GLU A 25 15.01 -21.35 24.16
N PHE A 26 15.57 -20.26 24.70
CA PHE A 26 14.91 -19.46 25.75
C PHE A 26 14.68 -18.00 25.35
N ILE A 27 15.73 -17.25 24.99
CA ILE A 27 15.62 -15.81 24.71
C ILE A 27 14.83 -15.55 23.42
N ALA A 28 15.04 -16.32 22.36
CA ALA A 28 14.31 -16.11 21.11
C ALA A 28 12.79 -16.32 21.25
N PRO A 29 12.29 -17.39 21.93
CA PRO A 29 10.88 -17.51 22.29
C PRO A 29 10.37 -16.37 23.18
N LEU A 30 11.16 -15.90 24.15
CA LEU A 30 10.82 -14.77 25.00
C LEU A 30 10.64 -13.48 24.18
N LEU A 31 11.57 -13.17 23.28
CA LEU A 31 11.48 -12.01 22.39
C LEU A 31 10.23 -12.07 21.50
N LYS A 32 9.87 -13.26 21.01
CA LYS A 32 8.67 -13.47 20.21
C LYS A 32 7.40 -13.13 20.99
N ILE A 33 7.26 -13.60 22.23
CA ILE A 33 6.08 -13.28 23.05
C ILE A 33 6.05 -11.80 23.47
N LEU A 34 7.22 -11.16 23.62
CA LEU A 34 7.33 -9.71 23.89
C LEU A 34 7.00 -8.83 22.67
N GLY A 35 6.73 -9.43 21.51
CA GLY A 35 6.31 -8.73 20.30
C GLY A 35 7.43 -8.31 19.35
N TYR A 36 8.63 -8.89 19.50
CA TYR A 36 9.76 -8.64 18.61
C TYR A 36 9.92 -9.77 17.58
N GLY A 37 10.40 -9.42 16.39
CA GLY A 37 10.64 -10.40 15.33
C GLY A 37 11.58 -9.87 14.26
N SER A 38 12.42 -10.75 13.73
CA SER A 38 13.35 -10.40 12.63
C SER A 38 12.58 -9.92 11.40
N GLY A 39 13.01 -8.79 10.84
CA GLY A 39 12.37 -8.16 9.67
C GLY A 39 11.03 -7.47 9.95
N THR A 40 10.61 -7.39 11.21
CA THR A 40 9.41 -6.64 11.61
C THR A 40 9.76 -5.19 11.99
N ILE A 41 8.76 -4.35 12.22
CA ILE A 41 8.97 -2.98 12.72
C ILE A 41 9.60 -2.95 14.13
N ASN A 42 9.36 -4.01 14.90
CA ASN A 42 10.00 -4.26 16.19
C ASN A 42 11.11 -5.31 15.99
N ASN A 43 12.15 -4.89 15.28
CA ASN A 43 13.18 -5.80 14.78
C ASN A 43 14.11 -6.28 15.90
N ILE A 44 14.77 -7.41 15.67
CA ILE A 44 15.84 -7.94 16.53
C ILE A 44 17.13 -7.86 15.73
N ILE A 45 18.07 -7.01 16.14
CA ILE A 45 19.42 -7.01 15.59
C ILE A 45 20.23 -8.02 16.41
N ARG A 46 20.69 -9.10 15.75
CA ARG A 46 21.53 -10.11 16.38
C ARG A 46 23.00 -9.77 16.18
N GLU A 47 23.83 -10.08 17.17
CA GLU A 47 25.26 -10.28 16.95
C GLU A 47 26.01 -9.08 16.33
N LYS A 48 25.55 -7.85 16.62
CA LYS A 48 26.16 -6.63 16.08
C LYS A 48 27.56 -6.45 16.66
N SER A 49 28.58 -6.59 15.82
CA SER A 49 29.97 -6.30 16.18
C SER A 49 30.21 -4.79 16.13
N LEU A 50 30.53 -4.18 17.28
CA LEU A 50 30.95 -2.78 17.34
C LEU A 50 32.48 -2.67 17.39
N LYS A 51 33.02 -1.70 16.65
CA LYS A 51 34.43 -1.31 16.77
C LYS A 51 34.55 -0.31 17.92
N LEU A 52 35.17 -0.73 19.02
CA LEU A 52 35.48 0.17 20.12
C LEU A 52 36.64 1.09 19.68
N ASN A 53 36.33 2.37 19.43
CA ASN A 53 37.32 3.37 19.03
C ASN A 53 38.04 3.96 20.26
N SER A 54 38.55 3.12 21.17
CA SER A 54 39.63 3.40 22.17
C SER A 54 39.74 2.23 23.16
N PRO A 55 40.91 1.97 23.77
CA PRO A 55 41.15 0.77 24.58
C PRO A 55 40.54 0.89 26.01
N TYR A 56 40.66 -0.19 26.80
CA TYR A 56 40.36 -0.37 28.26
C TYR A 56 39.03 -1.10 28.59
N HIS A 57 38.92 -2.01 29.57
CA HIS A 57 39.76 -2.43 30.71
C HIS A 57 40.18 -3.93 30.73
N ARG A 58 39.83 -4.72 29.72
CA ARG A 58 40.42 -6.07 29.54
C ARG A 58 41.39 -6.03 28.36
N VAL A 59 42.68 -6.12 28.68
CA VAL A 59 43.79 -6.20 27.70
C VAL A 59 43.44 -7.24 26.62
N GLY A 60 43.22 -6.79 25.38
CA GLY A 60 43.22 -7.65 24.19
C GLY A 60 41.93 -7.79 23.35
N ARG A 61 40.73 -7.43 23.83
CA ARG A 61 39.49 -7.55 23.00
C ARG A 61 39.26 -6.31 22.14
N LYS A 62 39.44 -6.43 20.82
CA LYS A 62 39.22 -5.36 19.81
C LYS A 62 37.79 -5.30 19.26
N ARG A 63 36.97 -6.31 19.56
CA ARG A 63 35.57 -6.44 19.12
C ARG A 63 34.81 -7.13 20.22
N VAL A 64 33.59 -6.67 20.46
CA VAL A 64 32.63 -7.40 21.28
C VAL A 64 31.28 -7.38 20.59
N GLN A 65 30.58 -8.48 20.79
CA GLN A 65 29.37 -8.87 20.10
C GLN A 65 28.27 -8.97 21.14
N ILE A 66 27.19 -8.22 20.94
CA ILE A 66 26.00 -8.27 21.80
C ILE A 66 25.04 -9.27 21.19
N ASP A 67 24.42 -10.10 22.01
CA ASP A 67 23.54 -11.16 21.53
C ASP A 67 22.32 -10.61 20.83
N TYR A 68 21.57 -9.73 21.51
CA TYR A 68 20.38 -9.13 20.96
C TYR A 68 20.28 -7.64 21.27
N ILE A 69 19.94 -6.87 20.23
CA ILE A 69 19.53 -5.47 20.34
C ILE A 69 18.12 -5.38 19.75
N PRO A 70 17.08 -5.56 20.57
CA PRO A 70 15.72 -5.36 20.12
C PRO A 70 15.45 -3.88 19.87
N THR A 71 14.69 -3.61 18.81
CA THR A 71 14.34 -2.26 18.38
C THR A 71 12.84 -2.08 18.38
N ILE A 72 12.36 -0.89 18.70
CA ILE A 72 10.97 -0.50 18.53
C ILE A 72 10.95 0.60 17.47
N ARG A 73 10.24 0.36 16.36
CA ARG A 73 10.25 1.27 15.20
C ARG A 73 11.67 1.61 14.77
N LEU A 74 12.53 0.58 14.72
CA LEU A 74 13.94 0.62 14.32
C LEU A 74 14.88 1.44 15.23
N LYS A 75 14.41 1.88 16.40
CA LYS A 75 15.25 2.50 17.43
C LYS A 75 15.49 1.53 18.58
N SER A 76 16.74 1.39 18.99
CA SER A 76 17.14 0.57 20.13
C SER A 76 16.86 1.30 21.45
N PHE A 77 16.22 0.61 22.38
CA PHE A 77 15.99 1.12 23.74
C PHE A 77 16.57 0.20 24.81
N TRP A 78 16.95 -1.01 24.45
CA TRP A 78 17.49 -2.00 25.36
C TRP A 78 18.38 -3.01 24.65
N ILE A 79 19.18 -3.72 25.42
CA ILE A 79 20.04 -4.82 24.96
C ILE A 79 19.84 -6.05 25.84
N ILE A 80 20.15 -7.22 25.29
CA ILE A 80 20.25 -8.47 26.03
C ILE A 80 21.68 -9.00 25.91
N GLU A 81 22.24 -9.37 27.05
CA GLU A 81 23.45 -10.15 27.15
C GLU A 81 23.07 -11.53 27.74
N ALA A 82 23.29 -12.59 26.97
CA ALA A 82 23.06 -13.95 27.40
C ALA A 82 24.25 -14.47 28.21
N LYS A 83 23.96 -15.36 29.16
CA LYS A 83 24.96 -16.10 29.92
C LYS A 83 24.60 -17.58 29.93
N PRO A 84 25.60 -18.48 30.05
CA PRO A 84 25.33 -19.91 29.99
C PRO A 84 24.59 -20.37 31.26
N GLY A 85 23.60 -21.25 31.08
CA GLY A 85 22.79 -21.79 32.18
C GLY A 85 23.57 -22.74 33.10
N ASN A 86 24.65 -23.32 32.61
CA ASN A 86 25.58 -24.11 33.45
C ASN A 86 26.24 -23.28 34.58
N LYS A 87 26.30 -21.94 34.43
CA LYS A 87 26.66 -21.00 35.49
C LYS A 87 25.37 -20.38 36.04
N LYS A 88 24.89 -20.94 37.15
CA LYS A 88 23.61 -20.55 37.76
C LYS A 88 23.56 -19.08 38.19
N GLU A 89 24.71 -18.49 38.53
CA GLU A 89 24.82 -17.11 38.99
C GLU A 89 25.51 -16.23 37.93
N MET A 90 24.94 -15.04 37.73
CA MET A 90 25.54 -13.94 36.98
C MET A 90 26.22 -12.97 37.97
N ASP A 91 27.20 -12.19 37.51
CA ASP A 91 27.96 -11.31 38.39
C ASP A 91 28.17 -9.88 37.85
N MET A 92 28.77 -9.02 38.67
CA MET A 92 29.07 -7.63 38.31
C MET A 92 29.96 -7.51 37.05
N GLY A 93 30.82 -8.50 36.78
CA GLY A 93 31.63 -8.53 35.57
C GLY A 93 30.78 -8.67 34.31
N ASP A 94 29.72 -9.48 34.38
CA ASP A 94 28.74 -9.64 33.30
C ASP A 94 27.95 -8.33 33.05
N LEU A 95 27.55 -7.65 34.13
CA LEU A 95 26.86 -6.35 34.05
C LEU A 95 27.74 -5.25 33.46
N LEU A 96 28.99 -5.13 33.91
CA LEU A 96 29.93 -4.13 33.39
C LEU A 96 30.20 -4.33 31.90
N GLN A 97 30.29 -5.59 31.45
CA GLN A 97 30.42 -5.90 30.03
C GLN A 97 29.20 -5.37 29.25
N ALA A 98 27.99 -5.70 29.67
CA ALA A 98 26.77 -5.26 28.99
C ALA A 98 26.58 -3.73 29.07
N HIS A 99 26.92 -3.11 30.20
CA HIS A 99 26.81 -1.67 30.42
C HIS A 99 27.60 -0.84 29.40
N LEU A 100 28.85 -1.24 29.14
CA LEU A 100 29.71 -0.58 28.14
C LEU A 100 29.07 -0.54 26.75
N TYR A 101 28.28 -1.56 26.39
CA TYR A 101 27.55 -1.57 25.13
C TYR A 101 26.32 -0.69 25.16
N ALA A 102 25.56 -0.76 26.24
CA ALA A 102 24.34 0.03 26.36
C ALA A 102 24.63 1.53 26.23
N ILE A 103 25.73 2.01 26.82
CA ILE A 103 26.11 3.43 26.75
C ILE A 103 26.85 3.80 25.46
N HIS A 104 27.18 2.85 24.58
CA HIS A 104 27.91 3.13 23.35
C HIS A 104 27.12 4.10 22.46
N PRO A 105 27.75 5.12 21.81
CA PRO A 105 27.05 6.14 21.01
C PRO A 105 26.17 5.59 19.88
N GLU A 106 26.52 4.42 19.32
CA GLU A 106 25.70 3.76 18.30
C GLU A 106 24.49 2.98 18.85
N ILE A 107 24.44 2.67 20.15
CA ILE A 107 23.39 1.85 20.76
C ILE A 107 22.51 2.71 21.66
N GLN A 108 23.11 3.42 22.61
CA GLN A 108 22.43 4.30 23.58
C GLN A 108 21.16 3.66 24.18
N ALA A 109 21.28 2.39 24.57
CA ALA A 109 20.19 1.64 25.18
C ALA A 109 19.95 2.11 26.61
N ARG A 110 18.68 2.29 26.97
CA ARG A 110 18.24 2.66 28.31
C ARG A 110 18.26 1.47 29.26
N PHE A 111 17.90 0.28 28.78
CA PHE A 111 17.86 -0.91 29.63
C PHE A 111 18.91 -1.94 29.22
N ILE A 112 19.54 -2.54 30.24
CA ILE A 112 20.41 -3.69 30.09
C ILE A 112 19.67 -4.88 30.67
N VAL A 113 19.60 -5.98 29.92
CA VAL A 113 18.96 -7.21 30.38
C VAL A 113 19.97 -8.33 30.40
N LEU A 114 20.21 -8.90 31.58
CA LEU A 114 21.05 -10.08 31.76
C LEU A 114 20.17 -11.31 31.92
N ILE A 115 20.46 -12.37 31.17
CA ILE A 115 19.66 -13.59 31.16
C ILE A 115 20.55 -14.83 31.10
N ASN A 116 20.35 -15.77 32.03
CA ASN A 116 21.01 -17.08 32.02
C ASN A 116 20.04 -18.28 32.05
N GLY A 117 18.75 -18.04 31.80
CA GLY A 117 17.68 -19.04 31.89
C GLY A 117 17.16 -19.25 33.31
N TRP A 118 18.00 -19.16 34.34
CA TRP A 118 17.55 -19.23 35.74
C TRP A 118 16.91 -17.94 36.23
N GLU A 119 17.50 -16.83 35.82
CA GLU A 119 17.14 -15.48 36.24
C GLU A 119 17.20 -14.52 35.05
N ILE A 120 16.32 -13.52 35.09
CA ILE A 120 16.29 -12.36 34.22
C ILE A 120 16.41 -11.11 35.09
N ARG A 121 17.41 -10.27 34.84
CA ARG A 121 17.58 -8.98 35.52
C ARG A 121 17.56 -7.83 34.54
N ILE A 122 16.80 -6.78 34.86
CA ILE A 122 16.78 -5.53 34.09
C ILE A 122 17.47 -4.43 34.90
N PHE A 123 18.40 -3.71 34.27
CA PHE A 123 19.07 -2.55 34.83
C PHE A 123 18.80 -1.30 34.00
N ASP A 124 18.83 -0.13 34.63
CA ASP A 124 18.86 1.16 33.95
C ASP A 124 20.32 1.55 33.69
N SER A 125 20.70 1.66 32.41
CA SER A 125 22.09 1.92 32.01
C SER A 125 22.63 3.25 32.52
N PHE A 126 21.78 4.20 32.90
CA PHE A 126 22.20 5.51 33.40
C PHE A 126 22.17 5.63 34.93
N LYS A 127 21.54 4.67 35.63
CA LYS A 127 21.44 4.69 37.11
C LYS A 127 22.27 3.60 37.78
N VAL A 128 22.61 2.54 37.05
CA VAL A 128 23.30 1.38 37.63
C VAL A 128 24.72 1.73 38.09
N SER A 129 25.02 1.41 39.34
CA SER A 129 26.35 1.58 39.95
C SER A 129 26.86 0.28 40.56
N ASN A 130 25.94 -0.56 41.05
CA ASN A 130 26.20 -1.82 41.73
C ASN A 130 25.31 -2.95 41.17
N TRP A 131 25.63 -4.19 41.55
CA TRP A 131 24.89 -5.39 41.15
C TRP A 131 23.44 -5.44 41.63
N ASP A 132 23.15 -4.81 42.77
CA ASP A 132 21.82 -4.81 43.38
C ASP A 132 20.93 -3.66 42.89
N ASP A 133 21.43 -2.79 42.00
CA ASP A 133 20.68 -1.66 41.42
C ASP A 133 19.75 -2.09 40.26
N TYR A 134 19.23 -3.31 40.28
CA TYR A 134 18.30 -3.79 39.27
C TYR A 134 16.93 -3.13 39.43
N ILE A 135 16.27 -2.85 38.31
CA ILE A 135 14.86 -2.39 38.29
C ILE A 135 13.95 -3.56 38.68
N ILE A 136 14.20 -4.72 38.10
CA ILE A 136 13.48 -5.96 38.39
C ILE A 136 14.40 -7.17 38.22
N SER A 137 14.25 -8.13 39.11
CA SER A 137 14.77 -9.49 38.94
C SER A 137 13.58 -10.46 38.94
N CYS A 138 13.57 -11.38 37.97
CA CYS A 138 12.57 -12.44 37.85
C CYS A 138 13.29 -13.78 37.67
N SER A 139 12.93 -14.79 38.44
CA SER A 139 13.47 -16.14 38.35
C SER A 139 12.34 -17.17 38.22
N GLN A 140 12.70 -18.45 38.03
CA GLN A 140 11.71 -19.55 38.04
C GLN A 140 10.89 -19.64 39.35
N GLN A 141 11.43 -19.12 40.46
CA GLN A 141 10.74 -19.12 41.76
C GLN A 141 9.78 -17.93 41.92
N SER A 142 9.88 -16.91 41.06
CA SER A 142 9.04 -15.72 41.12
C SER A 142 7.56 -16.03 40.85
N SER A 143 6.70 -15.09 41.23
CA SER A 143 5.27 -15.14 40.91
C SER A 143 5.04 -14.79 39.43
N PHE A 144 3.86 -15.15 38.90
CA PHE A 144 3.49 -14.71 37.54
C PHE A 144 3.33 -13.19 37.45
N ASP A 145 2.91 -12.53 38.54
CA ASP A 145 2.76 -11.09 38.57
C ASP A 145 4.11 -10.37 38.46
N ASP A 146 5.17 -10.92 39.06
CA ASP A 146 6.53 -10.38 38.91
C ASP A 146 7.04 -10.56 37.48
N PHE A 147 6.71 -11.68 36.84
CA PHE A 147 6.99 -11.87 35.40
C PHE A 147 6.22 -10.87 34.54
N MET A 148 4.97 -10.54 34.89
CA MET A 148 4.19 -9.55 34.16
C MET A 148 4.75 -8.13 34.29
N LYS A 149 5.34 -7.75 35.44
CA LYS A 149 6.07 -6.47 35.58
C LYS A 149 7.28 -6.40 34.63
N PHE A 150 8.00 -7.51 34.48
CA PHE A 150 9.08 -7.63 33.49
C PHE A 150 8.53 -7.44 32.05
N VAL A 151 7.41 -8.09 31.73
CA VAL A 151 6.76 -7.95 30.42
C VAL A 151 6.35 -6.50 30.16
N GLU A 152 5.76 -5.80 31.13
CA GLU A 152 5.33 -4.40 31.00
C GLU A 152 6.48 -3.46 30.62
N ILE A 153 7.68 -3.69 31.18
CA ILE A 153 8.87 -2.88 30.88
C ILE A 153 9.37 -3.15 29.46
N LEU A 154 9.41 -4.40 29.01
CA LEU A 154 10.11 -4.79 27.79
C LEU A 154 9.22 -5.06 26.58
N ASN A 155 7.90 -5.19 26.75
CA ASN A 155 6.98 -5.44 25.66
C ASN A 155 7.04 -4.32 24.63
N SER A 156 7.07 -4.70 23.35
CA SER A 156 7.16 -3.75 22.24
C SER A 156 6.01 -2.72 22.17
N LYS A 157 4.85 -3.02 22.77
CA LYS A 157 3.69 -2.13 22.83
C LYS A 157 3.77 -1.14 23.99
N ASP A 158 4.31 -1.57 25.13
CA ASP A 158 4.23 -0.84 26.40
C ASP A 158 5.55 -0.13 26.77
N MET A 159 6.71 -0.59 26.29
CA MET A 159 8.01 -0.04 26.66
C MET A 159 8.11 1.49 26.46
N LEU A 160 7.63 2.02 25.34
CA LEU A 160 7.67 3.47 25.11
C LEU A 160 6.77 4.23 26.08
N ARG A 161 5.65 3.65 26.50
CA ARG A 161 4.78 4.23 27.52
C ARG A 161 5.47 4.23 28.89
N PHE A 162 6.08 3.10 29.26
CA PHE A 162 6.86 2.98 30.50
C PHE A 162 8.00 4.02 30.55
N LEU A 163 8.78 4.14 29.47
CA LEU A 163 9.85 5.14 29.37
C LEU A 163 9.35 6.57 29.53
N ARG A 164 8.19 6.89 28.94
CA ARG A 164 7.59 8.23 29.09
C ARG A 164 7.15 8.49 30.52
N GLN A 165 6.56 7.50 31.20
CA GLN A 165 6.20 7.63 32.62
C GLN A 165 7.43 7.88 33.49
N GLN A 166 8.55 7.19 33.23
CA GLN A 166 9.81 7.42 33.94
C GLN A 166 10.35 8.84 33.71
N ILE A 167 10.26 9.37 32.48
CA ILE A 167 10.64 10.75 32.19
C ILE A 167 9.75 11.73 32.98
N MET A 168 8.45 11.49 33.06
CA MET A 168 7.54 12.34 33.84
C MET A 168 7.92 12.36 35.32
N GLN A 169 8.27 11.21 35.90
CA GLN A 169 8.75 11.15 37.28
C GLN A 169 10.07 11.91 37.49
N GLN A 170 10.99 11.84 36.52
CA GLN A 170 12.24 12.61 36.58
C GLN A 170 12.00 14.11 36.53
N ILE A 171 11.05 14.55 35.69
CA ILE A 171 10.62 15.96 35.65
C ILE A 171 10.06 16.36 37.01
N GLU A 172 9.14 15.59 37.58
CA GLU A 172 8.56 15.85 38.90
C GLU A 172 9.63 16.00 39.99
N ASN A 173 10.52 15.01 40.11
CA ASN A 173 11.59 15.02 41.11
C ASN A 173 12.55 16.22 40.92
N SER A 174 12.76 16.67 39.69
CA SER A 174 13.64 17.83 39.43
C SER A 174 13.06 19.16 39.90
N PHE A 175 11.72 19.28 39.91
CA PHE A 175 11.01 20.48 40.35
C PHE A 175 10.59 20.43 41.83
N GLU A 176 10.66 19.27 42.49
CA GLU A 176 10.29 19.10 43.90
C GLU A 176 11.08 20.05 44.83
N VAL A 177 12.32 20.36 44.47
CA VAL A 177 13.22 21.25 45.23
C VAL A 177 13.27 22.68 44.69
N GLU A 178 12.51 22.98 43.63
CA GLU A 178 12.53 24.29 42.97
C GLU A 178 11.75 25.33 43.79
N LEU A 179 12.33 26.52 43.94
CA LEU A 179 11.75 27.64 44.68
C LEU A 179 11.23 28.75 43.75
N ASP A 180 11.79 28.86 42.54
CA ASP A 180 11.37 29.87 41.56
C ASP A 180 10.31 29.33 40.61
N LYS A 181 9.09 29.87 40.73
CA LYS A 181 7.97 29.52 39.85
C LYS A 181 8.21 29.92 38.39
N ALA A 182 9.07 30.89 38.11
CA ALA A 182 9.39 31.31 36.75
C ALA A 182 10.11 30.20 35.96
N GLU A 183 10.93 29.38 36.60
CA GLU A 183 11.64 28.26 35.97
C GLU A 183 10.67 27.21 35.42
N LEU A 184 9.57 26.93 36.14
CA LEU A 184 8.52 26.02 35.65
C LEU A 184 7.86 26.56 34.37
N GLN A 185 7.67 27.88 34.26
CA GLN A 185 7.10 28.50 33.05
C GLN A 185 8.08 28.46 31.87
N LEU A 186 9.37 28.66 32.12
CA LEU A 186 10.42 28.54 31.10
C LEU A 186 10.53 27.11 30.56
N PHE A 187 10.47 26.12 31.46
CA PHE A 187 10.42 24.71 31.08
C PHE A 187 9.20 24.39 30.21
N TYR A 188 8.01 24.84 30.62
CA TYR A 188 6.78 24.60 29.84
C TYR A 188 6.86 25.21 28.44
N SER A 189 7.37 26.44 28.32
CA SER A 189 7.56 27.11 27.03
C SER A 189 8.53 26.35 26.13
N SER A 190 9.60 25.80 26.71
CA SER A 190 10.57 24.96 26.01
C SER A 190 9.95 23.63 25.55
N LEU A 191 9.10 23.04 26.39
CA LEU A 191 8.37 21.80 26.10
C LEU A 191 7.37 22.00 24.96
N GLN A 192 6.61 23.10 24.95
CA GLN A 192 5.70 23.44 23.85
C GLN A 192 6.43 23.60 22.50
N ARG A 193 7.57 24.27 22.50
CA ARG A 193 8.41 24.38 21.30
C ARG A 193 8.87 23.00 20.83
N LYS A 194 9.27 22.13 21.76
CA LYS A 194 9.70 20.77 21.43
C LYS A 194 8.55 19.91 20.93
N GLU A 195 7.34 20.09 21.47
CA GLU A 195 6.13 19.41 21.00
C GLU A 195 5.87 19.71 19.53
N TYR A 196 5.92 20.98 19.12
CA TYR A 196 5.76 21.38 17.73
C TYR A 196 6.76 20.66 16.79
N ASP A 197 8.04 20.64 17.17
CA ASP A 197 9.08 19.96 16.40
C ASP A 197 8.83 18.43 16.33
N LEU A 198 8.42 17.82 17.44
CA LEU A 198 8.12 16.39 17.53
C LEU A 198 6.87 16.02 16.70
N GLN A 199 5.82 16.83 16.70
CA GLN A 199 4.64 16.61 15.87
C GLN A 199 5.02 16.59 14.38
N LYS A 200 5.84 17.56 13.94
CA LYS A 200 6.37 17.59 12.57
C LYS A 200 7.20 16.34 12.26
N GLN A 201 8.06 15.91 13.18
CA GLN A 201 8.85 14.69 13.01
C GLN A 201 7.97 13.44 12.93
N ILE A 202 6.94 13.31 13.75
CA ILE A 202 5.99 12.19 13.72
C ILE A 202 5.26 12.13 12.38
N GLN A 203 4.80 13.28 11.86
CA GLN A 203 4.16 13.37 10.55
C GLN A 203 5.13 12.97 9.42
N ASN A 204 6.37 13.44 9.47
CA ASN A 204 7.41 13.07 8.50
C ASN A 204 7.70 11.56 8.54
N ASN A 205 7.87 10.98 9.72
CA ASN A 205 8.08 9.54 9.88
C ASN A 205 6.89 8.74 9.29
N ALA A 206 5.66 9.17 9.54
CA ALA A 206 4.47 8.54 8.98
C ALA A 206 4.43 8.64 7.45
N LYS A 207 4.81 9.79 6.88
CA LYS A 207 4.91 10.02 5.44
C LYS A 207 5.98 9.15 4.79
N GLU A 208 7.18 9.10 5.36
CA GLU A 208 8.28 8.25 4.89
C GLU A 208 7.89 6.78 4.92
N TYR A 209 7.23 6.34 6.00
CA TYR A 209 6.75 4.97 6.14
C TYR A 209 5.70 4.61 5.07
N ARG A 210 4.74 5.51 4.81
CA ARG A 210 3.77 5.36 3.70
C ARG A 210 4.46 5.27 2.34
N ASN A 211 5.40 6.16 2.06
CA ASN A 211 6.13 6.19 0.80
C ASN A 211 6.93 4.89 0.58
N ALA A 212 7.62 4.41 1.61
CA ALA A 212 8.34 3.14 1.56
C ALA A 212 7.39 1.95 1.31
N ALA A 213 6.23 1.93 1.98
CA ALA A 213 5.22 0.90 1.79
C ALA A 213 4.59 0.95 0.38
N TRP A 214 4.31 2.14 -0.14
CA TRP A 214 3.82 2.35 -1.49
C TRP A 214 4.84 1.86 -2.52
N LYS A 215 6.11 2.25 -2.40
CA LYS A 215 7.19 1.80 -3.29
C LYS A 215 7.29 0.27 -3.33
N ARG A 216 7.28 -0.41 -2.17
CA ARG A 216 7.29 -1.88 -2.11
C ARG A 216 6.07 -2.51 -2.77
N ARG A 217 4.88 -1.91 -2.63
CA ARG A 217 3.67 -2.40 -3.31
C ARG A 217 3.77 -2.24 -4.82
N THR A 218 4.24 -1.10 -5.29
CA THR A 218 4.44 -0.84 -6.72
C THR A 218 5.45 -1.82 -7.29
N GLU A 219 6.60 -2.01 -6.64
CA GLU A 219 7.61 -2.99 -7.04
C GLU A 219 7.05 -4.41 -7.08
N LYS A 220 6.28 -4.80 -6.06
CA LYS A 220 5.62 -6.11 -6.02
C LYS A 220 4.60 -6.27 -7.15
N TYR A 221 3.78 -5.24 -7.40
CA TYR A 221 2.79 -5.24 -8.47
C TYR A 221 3.46 -5.38 -9.85
N GLN A 222 4.56 -4.66 -10.09
CA GLN A 222 5.35 -4.79 -11.31
C GLN A 222 5.93 -6.19 -11.47
N GLN A 223 6.49 -6.77 -10.40
CA GLN A 223 6.96 -8.16 -10.43
C GLN A 223 5.84 -9.17 -10.71
N GLU A 224 4.62 -8.90 -10.23
CA GLU A 224 3.44 -9.72 -10.56
C GLU A 224 3.08 -9.58 -12.04
N LEU A 225 3.04 -8.36 -12.58
CA LEU A 225 2.79 -8.11 -14.01
C LEU A 225 3.81 -8.81 -14.91
N GLN A 226 5.10 -8.73 -14.58
CA GLN A 226 6.18 -9.40 -15.33
C GLN A 226 6.02 -10.92 -15.40
N LYS A 227 5.41 -11.53 -14.37
CA LYS A 227 5.20 -12.98 -14.30
C LYS A 227 3.89 -13.42 -14.95
N LEU A 228 2.97 -12.51 -15.27
CA LEU A 228 1.67 -12.88 -15.83
C LEU A 228 1.82 -13.41 -17.27
N PRO A 229 1.10 -14.48 -17.63
CA PRO A 229 0.89 -14.86 -19.02
C PRO A 229 0.32 -13.70 -19.84
N LEU A 230 0.69 -13.64 -21.13
CA LEU A 230 0.27 -12.57 -22.03
C LEU A 230 -1.26 -12.42 -22.11
N ASP A 231 -1.98 -13.53 -22.21
CA ASP A 231 -3.44 -13.50 -22.31
C ASP A 231 -4.10 -12.90 -21.04
N LEU A 232 -3.46 -13.06 -19.87
CA LEU A 232 -3.94 -12.44 -18.64
C LEU A 232 -3.62 -10.94 -18.57
N LEU A 233 -2.58 -10.46 -19.26
CA LEU A 233 -2.36 -9.01 -19.41
C LEU A 233 -3.47 -8.39 -20.26
N LEU A 234 -3.85 -9.03 -21.36
CA LEU A 234 -4.97 -8.58 -22.20
C LEU A 234 -6.30 -8.55 -21.42
N VAL A 235 -6.55 -9.56 -20.56
CA VAL A 235 -7.71 -9.55 -19.66
C VAL A 235 -7.64 -8.41 -18.65
N ARG A 236 -6.46 -8.08 -18.12
CA ARG A 236 -6.30 -6.96 -17.18
C ARG A 236 -6.52 -5.60 -17.85
N MET A 237 -6.04 -5.41 -19.07
CA MET A 237 -6.30 -4.19 -19.87
C MET A 237 -7.79 -3.99 -20.16
N ASP A 238 -8.62 -5.01 -20.00
CA ASP A 238 -10.08 -4.98 -20.24
C ASP A 238 -10.88 -4.73 -18.95
N ILE A 239 -10.23 -4.44 -17.82
CA ILE A 239 -10.91 -4.14 -16.55
C ILE A 239 -11.46 -2.71 -16.58
N PRO A 240 -12.80 -2.49 -16.53
CA PRO A 240 -13.42 -1.17 -16.75
C PRO A 240 -12.91 -0.03 -15.85
N VAL A 241 -12.48 -0.35 -14.63
CA VAL A 241 -12.01 0.64 -13.65
C VAL A 241 -10.48 0.75 -13.57
N ASP A 242 -9.74 -0.02 -14.37
CA ASP A 242 -8.27 0.07 -14.36
C ASP A 242 -7.82 1.32 -15.11
N ARG A 243 -7.31 2.31 -14.36
CA ARG A 243 -6.64 3.49 -14.92
C ARG A 243 -5.13 3.39 -14.88
N SER A 244 -4.61 2.34 -14.26
CA SER A 244 -3.18 2.14 -14.22
C SER A 244 -2.74 1.66 -15.60
N PHE A 245 -2.10 2.53 -16.38
CA PHE A 245 -1.46 2.14 -17.64
C PHE A 245 -0.27 1.19 -17.41
N GLU A 246 -0.03 0.72 -16.19
CA GLU A 246 1.02 -0.25 -15.86
C GLU A 246 0.88 -1.57 -16.62
N THR A 247 -0.36 -2.03 -16.83
CA THR A 247 -0.61 -3.26 -17.60
C THR A 247 -0.25 -3.06 -19.09
N SER A 248 -0.61 -1.91 -19.69
CA SER A 248 -0.24 -1.60 -21.07
C SER A 248 1.26 -1.31 -21.23
N ILE A 249 1.89 -0.67 -20.22
CA ILE A 249 3.34 -0.47 -20.16
C ILE A 249 4.07 -1.82 -20.20
N GLU A 250 3.67 -2.77 -19.35
CA GLU A 250 4.28 -4.11 -19.36
C GLU A 250 4.03 -4.84 -20.68
N TYR A 251 2.83 -4.71 -21.27
CA TYR A 251 2.53 -5.30 -22.58
C TYR A 251 3.44 -4.72 -23.68
N ALA A 252 3.59 -3.38 -23.72
CA ALA A 252 4.48 -2.69 -24.66
C ALA A 252 5.95 -3.11 -24.47
N ARG A 253 6.41 -3.22 -23.22
CA ARG A 253 7.77 -3.69 -22.90
C ARG A 253 8.06 -5.07 -23.52
N ARG A 254 7.11 -6.02 -23.43
CA ARG A 254 7.27 -7.34 -24.04
C ARG A 254 7.35 -7.30 -25.56
N ILE A 255 6.60 -6.40 -26.21
CA ILE A 255 6.68 -6.19 -27.66
C ILE A 255 8.07 -5.65 -28.04
N ILE A 256 8.56 -4.64 -27.31
CA ILE A 256 9.86 -4.00 -27.56
C ILE A 256 11.00 -5.01 -27.43
N GLU A 257 10.98 -5.85 -26.38
CA GLU A 257 12.02 -6.84 -26.08
C GLU A 257 11.94 -8.10 -26.94
N SER A 258 10.81 -8.35 -27.61
CA SER A 258 10.62 -9.54 -28.46
C SER A 258 11.35 -9.44 -29.80
N ASP A 259 11.64 -10.61 -30.40
CA ASP A 259 12.13 -10.68 -31.78
C ASP A 259 11.03 -10.27 -32.79
N ASN A 260 11.40 -10.06 -34.05
CA ASN A 260 10.47 -9.54 -35.05
C ASN A 260 9.23 -10.42 -35.29
N ASN A 261 9.35 -11.75 -35.20
CA ASN A 261 8.21 -12.64 -35.47
C ASN A 261 7.23 -12.61 -34.29
N GLU A 262 7.76 -12.69 -33.06
CA GLU A 262 6.93 -12.61 -31.87
C GLU A 262 6.33 -11.21 -31.71
N ARG A 263 7.08 -10.15 -32.05
CA ARG A 263 6.59 -8.78 -32.07
C ARG A 263 5.33 -8.63 -32.93
N ILE A 264 5.37 -9.14 -34.16
CA ILE A 264 4.23 -9.12 -35.09
C ILE A 264 3.05 -9.89 -34.47
N ASN A 265 3.29 -11.08 -33.91
CA ASN A 265 2.27 -11.89 -33.27
C ASN A 265 1.61 -11.17 -32.07
N LEU A 266 2.39 -10.52 -31.21
CA LEU A 266 1.90 -9.78 -30.04
C LEU A 266 1.04 -8.58 -30.44
N ILE A 267 1.41 -7.89 -31.51
CA ILE A 267 0.68 -6.74 -32.02
C ILE A 267 -0.58 -7.20 -32.76
N ASP A 268 -0.51 -8.29 -33.54
CA ASP A 268 -1.68 -8.89 -34.17
C ASP A 268 -2.69 -9.34 -33.12
N LYS A 269 -2.25 -9.96 -32.02
CA LYS A 269 -3.12 -10.30 -30.87
C LYS A 269 -3.78 -9.08 -30.26
N LEU A 270 -3.03 -8.00 -30.05
CA LEU A 270 -3.56 -6.74 -29.54
C LEU A 270 -4.63 -6.19 -30.52
N ALA A 271 -4.33 -6.25 -31.82
CA ALA A 271 -5.18 -5.78 -32.90
C ALA A 271 -6.48 -6.56 -33.04
N MET A 272 -6.43 -7.88 -32.90
CA MET A 272 -7.60 -8.75 -32.86
C MET A 272 -8.51 -8.39 -31.67
N ASN A 273 -7.93 -8.05 -30.52
CA ASN A 273 -8.71 -7.72 -29.33
C ASN A 273 -9.36 -6.32 -29.42
N TRP A 274 -8.66 -5.26 -29.86
CA TRP A 274 -9.29 -3.93 -29.92
C TRP A 274 -10.38 -3.83 -30.99
N ARG A 275 -10.30 -4.66 -32.05
CA ARG A 275 -11.36 -4.79 -33.07
C ARG A 275 -12.52 -5.67 -32.61
N SER A 276 -12.37 -6.39 -31.50
CA SER A 276 -13.46 -7.18 -30.94
C SER A 276 -14.36 -6.32 -30.04
N GLY A 277 -15.43 -6.91 -29.51
CA GLY A 277 -16.40 -6.22 -28.64
C GLY A 277 -15.90 -6.03 -27.21
N LYS A 278 -14.67 -5.55 -27.02
CA LYS A 278 -14.04 -5.28 -25.71
C LYS A 278 -14.50 -3.97 -25.09
N HIS A 279 -14.23 -3.78 -23.80
CA HIS A 279 -14.52 -2.51 -23.12
C HIS A 279 -13.74 -1.36 -23.75
N ALA A 280 -14.25 -0.13 -23.59
CA ALA A 280 -13.62 1.08 -24.07
C ALA A 280 -12.20 1.24 -23.51
N ILE A 281 -12.01 0.90 -22.23
CA ILE A 281 -10.71 1.00 -21.56
C ILE A 281 -9.63 0.15 -22.25
N PHE A 282 -9.98 -1.02 -22.78
CA PHE A 282 -9.05 -1.87 -23.52
C PHE A 282 -8.52 -1.18 -24.77
N LYS A 283 -9.39 -0.45 -25.48
CA LYS A 283 -9.01 0.31 -26.69
C LYS A 283 -8.11 1.48 -26.33
N VAL A 284 -8.33 2.13 -25.19
CA VAL A 284 -7.46 3.19 -24.68
C VAL A 284 -6.08 2.63 -24.29
N HIS A 285 -6.03 1.51 -23.57
CA HIS A 285 -4.76 0.82 -23.29
C HIS A 285 -4.03 0.39 -24.55
N SER A 286 -4.76 -0.09 -25.56
CA SER A 286 -4.18 -0.47 -26.85
C SER A 286 -3.55 0.73 -27.56
N LEU A 287 -4.19 1.90 -27.49
CA LEU A 287 -3.64 3.14 -28.03
C LEU A 287 -2.38 3.57 -27.27
N ASP A 288 -2.38 3.48 -25.94
CA ASP A 288 -1.18 3.73 -25.10
C ASP A 288 -0.01 2.81 -25.52
N VAL A 289 -0.27 1.52 -25.76
CA VAL A 289 0.75 0.60 -26.29
C VAL A 289 1.31 1.11 -27.62
N LEU A 290 0.45 1.42 -28.59
CA LEU A 290 0.90 1.84 -29.92
C LEU A 290 1.71 3.15 -29.89
N ILE A 291 1.30 4.12 -29.07
CA ILE A 291 2.02 5.38 -28.90
C ILE A 291 3.41 5.15 -28.28
N ARG A 292 3.55 4.20 -27.33
CA ARG A 292 4.85 3.81 -26.78
C ARG A 292 5.76 3.15 -27.80
N LEU A 293 5.20 2.27 -28.64
CA LEU A 293 5.96 1.66 -29.73
C LEU A 293 6.46 2.70 -30.73
N LEU A 294 5.61 3.70 -31.04
CA LEU A 294 5.99 4.84 -31.87
C LEU A 294 7.12 5.65 -31.22
N SER A 295 7.04 5.94 -29.91
CA SER A 295 8.07 6.72 -29.21
C SER A 295 9.43 6.02 -29.17
N GLU A 296 9.43 4.68 -29.17
CA GLU A 296 10.65 3.85 -29.20
C GLU A 296 11.17 3.61 -30.62
N GLY A 297 10.53 4.16 -31.65
CA GLY A 297 10.94 4.00 -33.05
C GLY A 297 10.88 2.56 -33.54
N ILE A 298 9.97 1.75 -32.96
CA ILE A 298 9.73 0.39 -33.44
C ILE A 298 9.15 0.48 -34.84
N ASP A 299 9.61 -0.37 -35.75
CA ASP A 299 9.01 -0.57 -37.07
C ASP A 299 8.34 -1.96 -37.11
N ILE A 300 7.19 -2.05 -37.77
CA ILE A 300 6.46 -3.30 -37.92
C ILE A 300 6.21 -3.55 -39.40
N LYS A 301 6.62 -4.73 -39.86
CA LYS A 301 6.24 -5.20 -41.19
C LYS A 301 4.73 -5.43 -41.24
N PRO A 302 4.05 -5.08 -42.34
CA PRO A 302 2.63 -5.36 -42.51
C PRO A 302 2.30 -6.84 -42.30
N SER A 303 1.17 -7.11 -41.65
CA SER A 303 0.58 -8.43 -41.42
C SER A 303 -0.87 -8.48 -41.94
N SER A 304 -1.56 -9.60 -41.74
CA SER A 304 -2.99 -9.70 -42.04
C SER A 304 -3.87 -8.81 -41.14
N TYR A 305 -3.34 -8.31 -40.03
CA TYR A 305 -4.10 -7.54 -39.03
C TYR A 305 -3.59 -6.11 -38.85
N GLN A 306 -2.41 -5.73 -39.35
CA GLN A 306 -1.91 -4.36 -39.26
C GLN A 306 -1.04 -3.99 -40.46
N HIS A 307 -1.07 -2.71 -40.85
CA HIS A 307 -0.33 -2.18 -42.00
C HIS A 307 0.90 -1.36 -41.59
N GLY A 308 1.12 -1.18 -40.29
CA GLY A 308 2.14 -0.34 -39.67
C GLY A 308 1.63 0.27 -38.35
N ILE A 309 2.54 0.84 -37.56
CA ILE A 309 2.19 1.48 -36.27
C ILE A 309 1.33 2.71 -36.48
N ILE A 310 1.73 3.57 -37.43
CA ILE A 310 1.05 4.85 -37.70
C ILE A 310 -0.37 4.58 -38.20
N GLU A 311 -0.53 3.62 -39.11
CA GLU A 311 -1.83 3.18 -39.61
C GLU A 311 -2.70 2.59 -38.49
N SER A 312 -2.11 1.81 -37.59
CA SER A 312 -2.82 1.25 -36.44
C SER A 312 -3.26 2.32 -35.43
N ILE A 313 -2.40 3.34 -35.19
CA ILE A 313 -2.74 4.51 -34.37
C ILE A 313 -3.90 5.26 -34.99
N ASN A 314 -3.82 5.57 -36.30
CA ASN A 314 -4.88 6.27 -37.01
C ASN A 314 -6.19 5.48 -36.96
N GLU A 315 -6.15 4.18 -37.26
CA GLU A 315 -7.34 3.34 -37.22
C GLU A 315 -7.97 3.33 -35.83
N LEU A 316 -7.19 3.04 -34.78
CA LEU A 316 -7.71 2.91 -33.43
C LEU A 316 -8.17 4.25 -32.86
N ALA A 317 -7.41 5.32 -33.06
CA ALA A 317 -7.78 6.66 -32.60
C ALA A 317 -9.07 7.13 -33.29
N LEU A 318 -9.19 6.96 -34.62
CA LEU A 318 -10.41 7.31 -35.35
C LEU A 318 -11.59 6.44 -34.96
N LEU A 319 -11.38 5.14 -34.71
CA LEU A 319 -12.42 4.26 -34.17
C LEU A 319 -12.91 4.73 -32.80
N ASN A 320 -12.01 5.23 -31.94
CA ASN A 320 -12.38 5.74 -30.63
C ASN A 320 -13.11 7.09 -30.75
N ILE A 321 -12.58 8.03 -31.53
CA ILE A 321 -13.15 9.37 -31.77
C ILE A 321 -14.54 9.28 -32.39
N ASN A 322 -14.72 8.37 -33.35
CA ASN A 322 -15.98 8.17 -34.05
C ASN A 322 -16.86 7.07 -33.42
N TYR A 323 -16.52 6.61 -32.21
CA TYR A 323 -17.35 5.67 -31.46
C TYR A 323 -17.68 4.37 -32.21
N GLY A 324 -16.72 3.87 -33.00
CA GLY A 324 -16.87 2.65 -33.79
C GLY A 324 -17.69 2.79 -35.07
N LEU A 325 -18.12 4.01 -35.47
CA LEU A 325 -18.78 4.22 -36.76
C LEU A 325 -17.86 3.78 -37.93
N PRO A 326 -18.43 3.22 -39.01
CA PRO A 326 -19.86 3.05 -39.28
C PRO A 326 -20.51 1.78 -38.69
N ASP A 327 -19.82 0.98 -37.86
CA ASP A 327 -20.37 -0.26 -37.29
C ASP A 327 -21.41 0.03 -36.18
N PRO A 328 -22.71 -0.20 -36.42
CA PRO A 328 -23.76 0.15 -35.47
C PRO A 328 -23.68 -0.66 -34.17
N ARG A 329 -23.15 -1.89 -34.23
CA ARG A 329 -23.02 -2.76 -33.06
C ARG A 329 -21.90 -2.25 -32.16
N ARG A 330 -20.74 -1.90 -32.73
CA ARG A 330 -19.63 -1.32 -31.96
C ARG A 330 -20.03 0.00 -31.31
N ASN A 331 -20.77 0.84 -32.03
CA ASN A 331 -21.32 2.07 -31.48
C ASN A 331 -22.22 1.81 -30.27
N ALA A 332 -23.16 0.86 -30.39
CA ALA A 332 -24.01 0.45 -29.28
C ALA A 332 -23.19 -0.07 -28.08
N LEU A 333 -22.15 -0.90 -28.32
CA LEU A 333 -21.29 -1.41 -27.23
C LEU A 333 -20.53 -0.30 -26.49
N CYS A 334 -20.06 0.74 -27.19
CA CYS A 334 -19.42 1.89 -26.55
C CYS A 334 -20.40 2.65 -25.64
N HIS A 335 -21.63 2.87 -26.10
CA HIS A 335 -22.67 3.48 -25.27
C HIS A 335 -23.07 2.61 -24.07
N LEU A 336 -23.15 1.28 -24.27
CA LEU A 336 -23.43 0.31 -23.21
C LEU A 336 -22.35 0.35 -22.12
N ASP A 337 -21.08 0.43 -22.49
CA ASP A 337 -19.97 0.49 -21.54
C ASP A 337 -20.03 1.77 -20.67
N ASN A 338 -20.32 2.90 -21.31
CA ASN A 338 -20.44 4.18 -20.61
C ASN A 338 -21.63 4.21 -19.65
N ILE A 339 -22.83 3.75 -20.06
CA ILE A 339 -23.98 3.68 -19.14
C ILE A 339 -23.74 2.68 -18.01
N SER A 340 -23.11 1.53 -18.27
CA SER A 340 -22.80 0.51 -17.26
C SER A 340 -21.84 1.05 -16.20
N THR A 341 -20.81 1.78 -16.63
CA THR A 341 -19.84 2.43 -15.73
C THR A 341 -20.49 3.53 -14.90
N ARG A 342 -21.29 4.42 -15.51
CA ARG A 342 -22.02 5.47 -14.80
C ARG A 342 -22.99 4.91 -13.76
N LEU A 343 -23.77 3.91 -14.14
CA LEU A 343 -24.73 3.29 -13.24
C LEU A 343 -24.02 2.55 -12.11
N GLY A 344 -22.94 1.81 -12.41
CA GLY A 344 -22.10 1.17 -11.40
C GLY A 344 -21.56 2.16 -10.37
N TYR A 345 -21.07 3.32 -10.82
CA TYR A 345 -20.66 4.42 -9.93
C TYR A 345 -21.81 4.92 -9.08
N LYS A 346 -22.94 5.29 -9.69
CA LYS A 346 -24.10 5.84 -8.96
C LYS A 346 -24.67 4.86 -7.94
N ILE A 347 -24.71 3.56 -8.25
CA ILE A 347 -25.08 2.52 -7.28
C ILE A 347 -24.10 2.53 -6.10
N ALA A 348 -22.80 2.47 -6.37
CA ALA A 348 -21.80 2.41 -5.31
C ALA A 348 -21.81 3.69 -4.43
N HIS A 349 -21.98 4.85 -5.05
CA HIS A 349 -21.94 6.15 -4.39
C HIS A 349 -23.23 6.50 -3.64
N LYS A 350 -24.41 6.31 -4.27
CA LYS A 350 -25.68 6.72 -3.66
C LYS A 350 -26.30 5.64 -2.77
N LEU A 351 -26.14 4.37 -3.14
CA LEU A 351 -26.70 3.24 -2.40
C LEU A 351 -25.66 2.57 -1.50
N GLY A 352 -24.43 2.39 -1.99
CA GLY A 352 -23.39 1.63 -1.28
C GLY A 352 -22.61 2.37 -0.21
N MET A 353 -22.59 3.71 -0.19
CA MET A 353 -21.65 4.50 0.63
C MET A 353 -21.70 4.18 2.13
N GLU A 354 -22.89 4.03 2.72
CA GLU A 354 -23.02 3.75 4.16
C GLU A 354 -22.39 2.40 4.52
N TYR A 355 -22.74 1.37 3.75
CA TYR A 355 -22.17 0.03 3.91
C TYR A 355 -20.64 0.01 3.69
N LEU A 356 -20.15 0.71 2.67
CA LEU A 356 -18.72 0.82 2.41
C LEU A 356 -17.98 1.57 3.54
N THR A 357 -18.60 2.61 4.09
CA THR A 357 -18.06 3.37 5.23
C THR A 357 -17.94 2.49 6.47
N GLU A 358 -18.98 1.71 6.76
CA GLU A 358 -18.97 0.75 7.87
C GLU A 358 -17.88 -0.32 7.70
N ILE A 359 -17.73 -0.89 6.49
CA ILE A 359 -16.65 -1.85 6.20
C ILE A 359 -15.28 -1.23 6.48
N VAL A 360 -15.04 -0.01 6.00
CA VAL A 360 -13.74 0.66 6.18
C VAL A 360 -13.49 1.03 7.64
N ALA A 361 -14.52 1.47 8.37
CA ALA A 361 -14.41 1.75 9.80
C ALA A 361 -14.04 0.48 10.58
N ASN A 362 -14.73 -0.63 10.32
CA ASN A 362 -14.43 -1.93 10.93
C ASN A 362 -13.02 -2.44 10.57
N GLU A 363 -12.61 -2.25 9.31
CA GLU A 363 -11.25 -2.58 8.89
C GLU A 363 -10.22 -1.75 9.66
N LYS A 364 -10.38 -0.43 9.75
CA LYS A 364 -9.47 0.46 10.51
C LYS A 364 -9.35 0.02 11.98
N LEU A 365 -10.46 -0.33 12.65
CA LEU A 365 -10.44 -0.78 14.05
C LEU A 365 -9.63 -2.06 14.26
N SER A 366 -9.60 -2.94 13.26
CA SER A 366 -8.85 -4.21 13.31
C SER A 366 -7.35 -4.06 13.03
N LEU A 367 -6.93 -2.93 12.45
CA LEU A 367 -5.56 -2.72 11.98
C LEU A 367 -4.72 -1.97 13.01
N SER A 368 -3.45 -2.37 13.14
CA SER A 368 -2.45 -1.57 13.84
C SER A 368 -2.26 -0.21 13.17
N ILE A 369 -1.72 0.79 13.88
CA ILE A 369 -1.42 2.10 13.29
C ILE A 369 -0.49 1.95 12.08
N GLU A 370 0.49 1.06 12.18
CA GLU A 370 1.41 0.72 11.12
C GLU A 370 0.69 0.12 9.90
N ASP A 371 -0.27 -0.79 10.12
CA ASP A 371 -1.07 -1.37 9.05
C ASP A 371 -2.03 -0.36 8.42
N GLN A 372 -2.61 0.54 9.21
CA GLN A 372 -3.45 1.63 8.71
C GLN A 372 -2.64 2.57 7.81
N LEU A 373 -1.42 2.93 8.23
CA LEU A 373 -0.50 3.75 7.43
C LEU A 373 -0.05 3.03 6.15
N THR A 374 0.16 1.71 6.18
CA THR A 374 0.57 1.00 4.97
C THR A 374 -0.61 0.75 4.04
N LYS A 375 -1.69 0.12 4.49
CA LYS A 375 -2.82 -0.27 3.63
C LYS A 375 -3.65 0.91 3.18
N GLU A 376 -3.80 1.92 4.04
CA GLU A 376 -4.66 3.08 3.87
C GLU A 376 -6.05 2.65 3.32
N PRO A 377 -6.84 1.90 4.12
CA PRO A 377 -8.18 1.52 3.70
C PRO A 377 -9.03 2.79 3.54
N THR A 378 -9.52 3.01 2.33
CA THR A 378 -10.41 4.13 2.01
C THR A 378 -11.70 3.63 1.38
N VAL A 379 -12.76 4.41 1.53
CA VAL A 379 -14.08 4.09 0.98
C VAL A 379 -14.01 4.10 -0.54
N ALA A 380 -13.29 5.05 -1.13
CA ALA A 380 -13.08 5.12 -2.57
C ALA A 380 -12.41 3.87 -3.14
N LYS A 381 -11.37 3.31 -2.47
CA LYS A 381 -10.75 2.04 -2.89
C LYS A 381 -11.73 0.87 -2.88
N LYS A 382 -12.59 0.76 -1.86
CA LYS A 382 -13.62 -0.30 -1.80
C LYS A 382 -14.72 -0.07 -2.83
N MET A 383 -15.06 1.20 -3.08
CA MET A 383 -16.03 1.61 -4.07
C MET A 383 -15.62 1.15 -5.47
N LEU A 384 -14.35 1.29 -5.85
CA LEU A 384 -13.83 0.79 -7.14
C LEU A 384 -14.18 -0.67 -7.40
N SER A 385 -14.06 -1.53 -6.39
CA SER A 385 -14.40 -2.95 -6.53
C SER A 385 -15.90 -3.16 -6.78
N LEU A 386 -16.75 -2.36 -6.14
CA LEU A 386 -18.20 -2.42 -6.34
C LEU A 386 -18.58 -1.87 -7.72
N VAL A 387 -18.00 -0.75 -8.13
CA VAL A 387 -18.20 -0.16 -9.46
C VAL A 387 -17.80 -1.14 -10.55
N ASN A 388 -16.62 -1.76 -10.43
CA ASN A 388 -16.14 -2.73 -11.40
C ASN A 388 -17.09 -3.91 -11.55
N ARG A 389 -17.52 -4.48 -10.43
CA ARG A 389 -18.45 -5.63 -10.44
C ARG A 389 -19.79 -5.26 -11.03
N SER A 390 -20.35 -4.11 -10.65
CA SER A 390 -21.61 -3.62 -11.20
C SER A 390 -21.50 -3.36 -12.70
N CYS A 391 -20.47 -2.64 -13.14
CA CYS A 391 -20.22 -2.36 -14.55
C CYS A 391 -20.10 -3.65 -15.37
N GLU A 392 -19.27 -4.60 -14.93
CA GLU A 392 -19.07 -5.87 -15.61
C GLU A 392 -20.37 -6.67 -15.76
N ASN A 393 -21.18 -6.74 -14.68
CA ASN A 393 -22.43 -7.47 -14.70
C ASN A 393 -23.45 -6.83 -15.66
N LEU A 394 -23.59 -5.51 -15.62
CA LEU A 394 -24.51 -4.77 -16.49
C LEU A 394 -24.08 -4.86 -17.96
N TRP A 395 -22.78 -4.76 -18.23
CA TRP A 395 -22.25 -4.85 -19.58
C TRP A 395 -22.44 -6.26 -20.16
N ARG A 396 -22.13 -7.30 -19.38
CA ARG A 396 -22.29 -8.71 -19.80
C ARG A 396 -23.73 -9.10 -20.12
N LEU A 397 -24.69 -8.49 -19.42
CA LEU A 397 -26.12 -8.77 -19.62
C LEU A 397 -26.55 -8.47 -21.07
N PHE A 398 -25.99 -7.42 -21.68
CA PHE A 398 -26.44 -6.95 -22.99
C PHE A 398 -25.44 -7.17 -24.13
N SER A 399 -24.13 -7.18 -23.87
CA SER A 399 -23.08 -7.10 -24.90
C SER A 399 -23.02 -8.26 -25.90
N ARG A 400 -23.53 -9.44 -25.51
CA ARG A 400 -23.53 -10.65 -26.36
C ARG A 400 -24.70 -10.71 -27.34
N ASN A 401 -25.65 -9.80 -27.24
CA ASN A 401 -26.85 -9.80 -28.07
C ASN A 401 -26.63 -9.05 -29.39
N ASP A 402 -27.66 -9.03 -30.23
CA ASP A 402 -27.71 -8.21 -31.44
C ASP A 402 -27.81 -6.71 -31.09
N THR A 403 -27.56 -5.86 -32.10
CA THR A 403 -27.52 -4.40 -31.93
C THR A 403 -28.80 -3.83 -31.34
N GLN A 404 -29.99 -4.33 -31.73
CA GLN A 404 -31.25 -3.81 -31.23
C GLN A 404 -31.45 -4.17 -29.74
N THR A 405 -31.11 -5.39 -29.37
CA THR A 405 -31.15 -5.83 -27.96
C THR A 405 -30.17 -5.04 -27.08
N ILE A 406 -28.99 -4.70 -27.60
CA ILE A 406 -28.04 -3.83 -26.89
C ILE A 406 -28.66 -2.45 -26.64
N TRP A 407 -29.30 -1.83 -27.65
CA TRP A 407 -29.98 -0.54 -27.49
C TRP A 407 -31.13 -0.60 -26.49
N ASN A 408 -31.95 -1.66 -26.53
CA ASN A 408 -33.00 -1.88 -25.53
C ASN A 408 -32.41 -1.94 -24.11
N GLY A 409 -31.27 -2.61 -23.94
CA GLY A 409 -30.51 -2.63 -22.69
C GLY A 409 -30.07 -1.24 -22.25
N ILE A 410 -29.46 -0.46 -23.16
CA ILE A 410 -29.02 0.92 -22.89
C ILE A 410 -30.19 1.79 -22.41
N TRP A 411 -31.33 1.77 -23.11
CA TRP A 411 -32.50 2.57 -22.72
C TRP A 411 -33.06 2.16 -21.36
N SER A 412 -33.04 0.86 -21.07
CA SER A 412 -33.45 0.35 -19.76
C SER A 412 -32.51 0.80 -18.64
N LEU A 413 -31.20 0.76 -18.87
CA LEU A 413 -30.21 1.25 -17.91
C LEU A 413 -30.30 2.77 -17.71
N GLN A 414 -30.58 3.54 -18.77
CA GLN A 414 -30.83 4.99 -18.68
C GLN A 414 -32.10 5.31 -17.87
N TYR A 415 -33.16 4.51 -18.02
CA TYR A 415 -34.36 4.63 -17.20
C TYR A 415 -34.03 4.42 -15.72
N PHE A 416 -33.28 3.36 -15.38
CA PHE A 416 -32.81 3.13 -14.02
C PHE A 416 -31.87 4.22 -13.49
N GLU A 417 -30.97 4.72 -14.34
CA GLU A 417 -30.11 5.86 -14.02
C GLU A 417 -30.95 7.06 -13.59
N GLY A 418 -32.05 7.34 -14.30
CA GLY A 418 -33.00 8.42 -13.96
C GLY A 418 -33.69 8.22 -12.60
N ILE A 419 -33.96 6.98 -12.19
CA ILE A 419 -34.50 6.67 -10.85
C ILE A 419 -33.42 6.93 -9.78
N ILE A 420 -32.20 6.41 -9.97
CA ILE A 420 -31.09 6.59 -9.02
C ILE A 420 -30.69 8.08 -8.93
N ASP A 421 -30.88 8.85 -9.99
CA ASP A 421 -30.60 10.29 -9.99
C ASP A 421 -31.46 11.07 -8.99
N GLN A 422 -32.64 10.56 -8.61
CA GLN A 422 -33.51 11.17 -7.60
C GLN A 422 -32.98 11.02 -6.16
N LEU A 423 -32.04 10.09 -5.94
CA LEU A 423 -31.42 9.90 -4.63
C LEU A 423 -30.35 10.97 -4.37
N PRO A 424 -30.20 11.42 -3.11
CA PRO A 424 -29.17 12.41 -2.77
C PRO A 424 -27.76 11.83 -2.95
N LEU A 425 -26.81 12.68 -3.34
CA LEU A 425 -25.39 12.34 -3.28
C LEU A 425 -24.93 12.27 -1.83
N LYS A 426 -24.04 11.33 -1.53
CA LYS A 426 -23.42 11.15 -0.21
C LYS A 426 -21.98 11.65 -0.27
N ASN A 427 -21.52 12.34 0.76
CA ASN A 427 -20.15 12.83 0.80
C ASN A 427 -19.18 11.69 1.16
N TYR A 428 -17.98 11.72 0.59
CA TYR A 428 -16.89 10.84 1.02
C TYR A 428 -16.46 11.18 2.46
N PRO A 429 -16.16 10.17 3.31
CA PRO A 429 -15.72 10.40 4.68
C PRO A 429 -14.24 10.82 4.77
N ASP A 430 -13.88 11.54 5.84
CA ASP A 430 -12.49 11.78 6.30
C ASP A 430 -11.49 12.31 5.25
N GLY A 431 -11.95 13.12 4.30
CA GLY A 431 -11.07 13.65 3.24
C GLY A 431 -10.67 12.63 2.18
N ASP A 432 -11.33 11.46 2.14
CA ASP A 432 -11.32 10.58 0.98
C ASP A 432 -11.92 11.31 -0.23
N GLN A 433 -11.52 10.90 -1.43
CA GLN A 433 -11.91 11.59 -2.66
C GLN A 433 -12.31 10.57 -3.72
N ASP A 434 -13.05 11.05 -4.70
CA ASP A 434 -13.34 10.30 -5.90
C ASP A 434 -12.05 9.99 -6.68
N LEU A 435 -11.53 8.77 -6.48
CA LEU A 435 -10.30 8.30 -7.12
C LEU A 435 -10.40 8.21 -8.64
N LEU A 436 -11.61 8.22 -9.19
CA LEU A 436 -11.85 8.21 -10.63
C LEU A 436 -12.34 9.54 -11.15
N PHE A 437 -12.39 10.60 -10.33
CA PHE A 437 -12.94 11.89 -10.73
C PHE A 437 -14.31 11.74 -11.44
N PHE A 438 -15.09 10.68 -11.17
CA PHE A 438 -16.43 10.48 -11.73
C PHE A 438 -17.31 11.72 -11.55
N GLU A 439 -17.13 12.46 -10.47
CA GLU A 439 -17.75 13.77 -10.22
C GLU A 439 -17.38 14.82 -11.28
N SER A 440 -16.13 14.83 -11.75
CA SER A 440 -15.69 15.69 -12.87
C SER A 440 -16.29 15.28 -14.22
N TYR A 441 -16.72 14.01 -14.34
CA TYR A 441 -17.26 13.49 -15.58
C TYR A 441 -18.79 13.66 -15.70
N GLY A 442 -19.54 13.90 -14.62
CA GLY A 442 -20.98 14.19 -14.68
C GLY A 442 -21.79 13.20 -15.54
N LYS A 443 -22.68 13.68 -16.43
CA LYS A 443 -23.34 12.83 -17.46
C LYS A 443 -22.41 12.46 -18.63
N GLY A 444 -21.22 13.07 -18.73
CA GLY A 444 -20.22 12.89 -19.77
C GLY A 444 -19.12 11.87 -19.42
N ILE A 445 -19.39 10.90 -18.54
CA ILE A 445 -18.43 9.81 -18.29
C ILE A 445 -18.30 8.99 -19.58
N ASP A 446 -17.13 9.13 -20.20
CA ASP A 446 -16.77 8.47 -21.44
C ASP A 446 -15.29 8.09 -21.42
N MET A 447 -15.03 6.85 -21.05
CA MET A 447 -13.66 6.37 -20.98
C MET A 447 -13.00 6.33 -22.37
N LEU A 448 -13.78 6.10 -23.42
CA LEU A 448 -13.27 5.94 -24.77
C LEU A 448 -12.72 7.27 -25.30
N ILE A 449 -13.56 8.31 -25.31
CA ILE A 449 -13.19 9.62 -25.85
C ILE A 449 -12.19 10.31 -24.94
N MET A 450 -12.46 10.34 -23.63
CA MET A 450 -11.59 11.05 -22.71
C MET A 450 -10.25 10.35 -22.51
N GLY A 451 -10.24 9.02 -22.42
CA GLY A 451 -9.00 8.26 -22.36
C GLY A 451 -8.17 8.37 -23.64
N THR A 452 -8.83 8.37 -24.80
CA THR A 452 -8.15 8.64 -26.09
C THR A 452 -7.55 10.03 -26.13
N TRP A 453 -8.30 11.05 -25.72
CA TRP A 453 -7.81 12.41 -25.63
C TRP A 453 -6.63 12.54 -24.66
N ASP A 454 -6.72 11.95 -23.46
CA ASP A 454 -5.66 12.00 -22.45
C ASP A 454 -4.35 11.41 -23.00
N ILE A 455 -4.41 10.27 -23.72
CA ILE A 455 -3.24 9.63 -24.35
C ILE A 455 -2.67 10.48 -25.49
N LEU A 456 -3.51 10.95 -26.41
CA LEU A 456 -3.03 11.74 -27.55
C LEU A 456 -2.47 13.10 -27.11
N ASN A 457 -3.17 13.80 -26.22
CA ASN A 457 -2.77 15.12 -25.74
C ASN A 457 -1.46 15.05 -24.92
N SER A 458 -1.30 14.04 -24.07
CA SER A 458 -0.06 13.83 -23.31
C SER A 458 1.16 13.55 -24.21
N ASN A 459 0.93 13.11 -25.45
CA ASN A 459 1.96 12.79 -26.43
C ASN A 459 1.91 13.73 -27.66
N LEU A 460 1.34 14.94 -27.51
CA LEU A 460 1.05 15.83 -28.64
C LEU A 460 2.29 16.12 -29.50
N ASN A 461 3.43 16.44 -28.88
CA ASN A 461 4.66 16.75 -29.61
C ASN A 461 5.14 15.58 -30.49
N LEU A 462 5.03 14.34 -30.00
CA LEU A 462 5.40 13.15 -30.76
C LEU A 462 4.46 12.97 -31.96
N ILE A 463 3.16 13.13 -31.72
CA ILE A 463 2.14 12.91 -32.74
C ILE A 463 2.23 14.00 -33.83
N GLU A 464 2.45 15.26 -33.46
CA GLU A 464 2.56 16.38 -34.41
C GLU A 464 3.79 16.29 -35.31
N THR A 465 4.87 15.67 -34.83
CA THR A 465 6.13 15.52 -35.58
C THR A 465 6.20 14.23 -36.38
N THR A 466 5.25 13.30 -36.17
CA THR A 466 5.19 12.02 -36.89
C THR A 466 4.43 12.19 -38.21
N GLU A 467 5.13 11.98 -39.33
CA GLU A 467 4.50 11.99 -40.66
C GLU A 467 3.49 10.84 -40.80
N GLY A 468 2.36 11.10 -41.45
CA GLY A 468 1.32 10.08 -41.71
C GLY A 468 0.23 9.96 -40.65
N ILE A 469 0.32 10.67 -39.52
CA ILE A 469 -0.82 10.80 -38.60
C ILE A 469 -1.97 11.57 -39.28
N SER A 470 -3.19 11.06 -39.15
CA SER A 470 -4.40 11.66 -39.70
C SER A 470 -4.63 13.07 -39.15
N SER A 471 -5.06 13.99 -40.02
CA SER A 471 -5.42 15.36 -39.64
C SER A 471 -6.53 15.42 -38.59
N GLU A 472 -7.48 14.48 -38.63
CA GLU A 472 -8.57 14.39 -37.65
C GLU A 472 -8.05 14.00 -36.25
N VAL A 473 -7.06 13.10 -36.18
CA VAL A 473 -6.41 12.71 -34.92
C VAL A 473 -5.64 13.89 -34.33
N LEU A 474 -4.91 14.63 -35.18
CA LEU A 474 -4.17 15.84 -34.78
C LEU A 474 -5.11 16.97 -34.32
N GLU A 475 -6.23 17.17 -35.02
CA GLU A 475 -7.22 18.17 -34.61
C GLU A 475 -7.80 17.81 -33.24
N PHE A 476 -8.16 16.54 -33.04
CA PHE A 476 -8.71 16.06 -31.78
C PHE A 476 -7.71 16.16 -30.62
N SER A 477 -6.44 15.82 -30.82
CA SER A 477 -5.40 15.88 -29.78
C SER A 477 -5.09 17.30 -29.30
N ARG A 478 -5.38 18.32 -30.13
CA ARG A 478 -5.20 19.75 -29.81
C ARG A 478 -6.38 20.37 -29.06
N LEU A 479 -7.53 19.68 -29.00
CA LEU A 479 -8.70 20.21 -28.30
C LEU A 479 -8.39 20.42 -26.82
N SER A 480 -9.00 21.44 -26.22
CA SER A 480 -9.10 21.50 -24.77
C SER A 480 -9.94 20.33 -24.25
N ARG A 481 -9.77 19.99 -22.97
CA ARG A 481 -10.56 18.93 -22.33
C ARG A 481 -12.07 19.18 -22.49
N ASP A 482 -12.53 20.40 -22.25
CA ASP A 482 -13.95 20.76 -22.38
C ASP A 482 -14.46 20.60 -23.82
N ASN A 483 -13.66 20.99 -24.81
CA ASN A 483 -14.02 20.82 -26.22
C ASN A 483 -14.04 19.34 -26.63
N SER A 484 -13.19 18.50 -26.04
CA SER A 484 -13.22 17.06 -26.28
C SER A 484 -14.49 16.40 -25.70
N MET A 485 -14.99 16.88 -24.55
CA MET A 485 -16.24 16.37 -23.97
C MET A 485 -17.46 16.65 -24.85
N ILE A 486 -17.47 17.77 -25.59
CA ILE A 486 -18.57 18.10 -26.52
C ILE A 486 -18.60 17.14 -27.71
N LYS A 487 -17.50 16.44 -28.01
CA LYS A 487 -17.43 15.44 -29.09
C LYS A 487 -18.02 14.09 -28.72
N ILE A 488 -18.38 13.87 -27.45
CA ILE A 488 -19.02 12.64 -27.00
C ILE A 488 -20.37 12.49 -27.74
N PRO A 489 -20.57 11.42 -28.53
CA PRO A 489 -21.83 11.21 -29.24
C PRO A 489 -23.00 11.02 -28.28
N ASN A 490 -24.16 11.53 -28.67
CA ASN A 490 -25.39 11.23 -27.95
C ASN A 490 -25.88 9.81 -28.27
N PRO A 491 -26.36 9.06 -27.26
CA PRO A 491 -26.99 7.77 -27.52
C PRO A 491 -28.26 7.95 -28.36
N ILE A 492 -28.61 6.94 -29.16
CA ILE A 492 -29.86 6.92 -29.93
C ILE A 492 -31.04 7.00 -28.96
N SER A 493 -32.03 7.85 -29.27
CA SER A 493 -33.25 7.95 -28.47
C SER A 493 -34.12 6.70 -28.64
N PRO A 494 -34.80 6.23 -27.59
CA PRO A 494 -35.76 5.14 -27.72
C PRO A 494 -36.87 5.53 -28.71
N PRO A 495 -37.39 4.59 -29.52
CA PRO A 495 -38.51 4.87 -30.39
C PRO A 495 -39.77 5.22 -29.55
N PRO A 496 -40.73 6.00 -30.08
CA PRO A 496 -41.86 6.51 -29.31
C PRO A 496 -42.75 5.45 -28.66
N ASP A 497 -42.76 4.24 -29.22
CA ASP A 497 -43.50 3.06 -28.75
C ASP A 497 -42.71 2.18 -27.78
N TRP A 498 -41.44 2.51 -27.51
CA TRP A 498 -40.63 1.75 -26.56
C TRP A 498 -41.21 1.87 -25.15
N GLN A 499 -41.39 0.73 -24.49
CA GLN A 499 -41.80 0.64 -23.10
C GLN A 499 -40.78 -0.14 -22.31
N PHE A 500 -40.49 0.34 -21.10
CA PHE A 500 -39.63 -0.37 -20.17
C PHE A 500 -40.28 -1.72 -19.80
N ASN A 501 -39.62 -2.83 -20.14
CA ASN A 501 -40.06 -4.16 -19.75
C ASN A 501 -39.26 -4.63 -18.53
N SER A 502 -39.87 -4.67 -17.35
CA SER A 502 -39.22 -5.11 -16.11
C SER A 502 -38.72 -6.56 -16.18
N GLU A 503 -39.32 -7.43 -16.98
CA GLU A 503 -38.91 -8.84 -17.12
C GLU A 503 -37.54 -8.97 -17.80
N SER A 504 -37.14 -8.00 -18.62
CA SER A 504 -35.86 -8.01 -19.33
C SER A 504 -34.64 -7.81 -18.42
N ILE A 505 -34.83 -7.43 -17.15
CA ILE A 505 -33.77 -7.09 -16.18
C ILE A 505 -33.98 -7.89 -14.88
N THR A 506 -34.29 -9.18 -15.02
CA THR A 506 -34.19 -10.11 -13.90
C THR A 506 -32.71 -10.44 -13.67
N LEU A 507 -32.09 -9.66 -12.77
CA LEU A 507 -30.70 -9.79 -12.29
C LEU A 507 -30.46 -11.07 -11.49
#